data_AF-A0A9E0TEK2-F1
#
_entry.id   AF-A0A9E0TEK2-F1
#
_cell.length_a   1.000
_cell.length_b   1.000
_cell.length_c   1.000
_cell.angle_alpha   90.00
_cell.angle_beta   90.00
_cell.angle_gamma   90.00
#
_symmetry.space_group_name_H-M   'P 1'
#
loop_
_entity.id
_entity.type
_entity.pdbx_description
1 polymer ?
#
loop_
_entity_poly.entity_id
_entity_poly.type
_entity_poly.pdbx_seq_one_letter_code
_entity_poly.pdbx_strand_id
1 'polypeptide(L)'
;MATKPDKTAARPTHAPETAPQAPQDGLNTPAHNIWLAGLGALASAQANAQAEGAKAFEALVQQGLEMQARTQALAKEQWAEAAQHMDSLTAGATGGMGAWDRLGGIFEGRVARALASLGMPSAFEIADLKTRVTTLERALAHAQGAAPAEPAAPTPTGSARRKGAGKST
;
A
#
# COMPACT_ATOMS: atom_id res chain seq x y z
N MET A 1 73.60 -67.48 -4.56
CA MET A 1 73.82 -68.36 -5.72
C MET A 1 72.57 -69.22 -5.88
N ALA A 2 71.99 -69.22 -7.09
CA ALA A 2 70.68 -69.79 -7.48
C ALA A 2 70.53 -71.30 -7.14
N THR A 3 69.33 -71.88 -6.99
CA THR A 3 68.43 -72.26 -8.10
C THR A 3 66.98 -72.60 -7.63
N LYS A 4 66.00 -72.44 -8.54
CA LYS A 4 64.61 -72.98 -8.53
C LYS A 4 64.55 -74.14 -9.57
N PRO A 5 63.56 -75.08 -9.64
CA PRO A 5 62.17 -74.79 -10.11
C PRO A 5 61.03 -75.80 -9.70
N ASP A 6 59.84 -75.56 -10.28
CA ASP A 6 58.47 -76.13 -10.21
C ASP A 6 58.19 -77.64 -10.46
N LYS A 7 57.03 -78.16 -9.95
CA LYS A 7 56.21 -79.22 -10.60
C LYS A 7 54.74 -79.36 -10.08
N THR A 8 53.81 -79.39 -11.03
CA THR A 8 52.32 -79.45 -11.01
C THR A 8 51.67 -80.83 -10.71
N ALA A 9 50.34 -80.81 -10.40
CA ALA A 9 49.25 -81.82 -10.60
C ALA A 9 48.81 -82.64 -9.35
N ALA A 10 47.55 -83.00 -9.07
CA ALA A 10 46.22 -82.84 -9.69
C ALA A 10 45.10 -83.20 -8.65
N ARG A 11 43.87 -82.75 -8.92
CA ARG A 11 42.59 -83.03 -8.20
C ARG A 11 41.93 -84.32 -8.69
N PRO A 12 41.02 -84.95 -7.90
CA PRO A 12 39.83 -85.55 -8.46
C PRO A 12 38.52 -85.02 -7.86
N THR A 13 37.45 -85.23 -8.62
CA THR A 13 36.11 -84.65 -8.55
C THR A 13 35.12 -85.78 -8.29
N HIS A 14 34.14 -85.62 -7.39
CA HIS A 14 32.86 -86.34 -7.44
C HIS A 14 31.74 -85.49 -6.81
N ALA A 15 30.67 -85.30 -7.58
CA ALA A 15 29.31 -84.99 -7.11
C ALA A 15 28.47 -86.27 -7.22
N PRO A 16 27.31 -86.37 -6.53
CA PRO A 16 26.07 -86.14 -7.30
C PRO A 16 24.99 -85.38 -6.51
N GLU A 17 23.87 -85.22 -7.20
CA GLU A 17 22.84 -84.18 -7.15
C GLU A 17 21.62 -84.52 -6.27
N THR A 18 21.02 -83.53 -5.61
CA THR A 18 19.58 -83.51 -5.28
C THR A 18 19.09 -82.06 -5.13
N ALA A 19 18.30 -81.58 -6.08
CA ALA A 19 17.38 -80.43 -5.92
C ALA A 19 15.95 -81.00 -5.70
N PRO A 20 14.91 -80.26 -5.23
CA PRO A 20 14.80 -78.81 -5.05
C PRO A 20 14.22 -78.37 -3.68
N GLN A 21 14.71 -77.27 -3.10
CA GLN A 21 13.95 -76.54 -2.08
C GLN A 21 13.66 -75.13 -2.59
N ALA A 22 12.45 -74.95 -3.10
CA ALA A 22 11.83 -73.64 -3.32
C ALA A 22 10.93 -73.31 -2.10
N PRO A 23 10.52 -72.04 -1.94
CA PRO A 23 10.92 -71.13 -0.87
C PRO A 23 9.95 -71.12 0.31
N GLN A 24 10.44 -71.15 1.55
CA GLN A 24 9.60 -70.99 2.75
C GLN A 24 10.10 -69.96 3.76
N ASP A 25 10.88 -68.97 3.32
CA ASP A 25 11.23 -67.79 4.13
C ASP A 25 10.69 -66.48 3.51
N GLY A 26 9.49 -66.53 2.93
CA GLY A 26 8.62 -65.34 2.92
C GLY A 26 7.90 -65.37 4.26
N LEU A 27 8.25 -64.56 5.27
CA LEU A 27 7.92 -63.14 5.35
C LEU A 27 9.02 -62.31 6.05
N ASN A 28 10.10 -62.95 6.50
CA ASN A 28 11.18 -62.31 7.27
C ASN A 28 12.39 -62.02 6.39
N THR A 29 12.17 -61.51 5.17
CA THR A 29 13.29 -60.98 4.40
C THR A 29 13.97 -59.90 5.24
N PRO A 30 15.30 -59.90 5.39
CA PRO A 30 16.01 -58.88 6.14
C PRO A 30 15.62 -57.45 5.70
N ALA A 31 15.30 -57.30 4.41
CA ALA A 31 14.76 -56.07 3.83
C ALA A 31 13.40 -55.65 4.42
N HIS A 32 12.47 -56.58 4.64
CA HIS A 32 11.17 -56.30 5.26
C HIS A 32 11.33 -55.86 6.73
N ASN A 33 12.21 -56.52 7.47
CA ASN A 33 12.50 -56.15 8.86
C ASN A 33 13.19 -54.77 8.96
N ILE A 34 14.11 -54.44 8.04
CA ILE A 34 14.71 -53.11 7.98
C ILE A 34 13.68 -52.04 7.62
N TRP A 35 12.75 -52.34 6.71
CA TRP A 35 11.72 -51.39 6.32
C TRP A 35 10.66 -51.17 7.41
N LEU A 36 10.23 -52.23 8.09
CA LEU A 36 9.37 -52.13 9.27
C LEU A 36 10.07 -51.42 10.43
N ALA A 37 11.36 -51.66 10.65
CA ALA A 37 12.15 -50.92 11.64
C ALA A 37 12.30 -49.44 11.25
N GLY A 38 12.45 -49.14 9.96
CA GLY A 38 12.47 -47.77 9.43
C GLY A 38 11.14 -47.05 9.63
N LEU A 39 10.01 -47.73 9.38
CA LEU A 39 8.66 -47.20 9.62
C LEU A 39 8.35 -47.07 11.12
N GLY A 40 8.82 -48.00 11.95
CA GLY A 40 8.69 -47.92 13.41
C GLY A 40 9.48 -46.76 14.00
N ALA A 41 10.72 -46.55 13.52
CA ALA A 41 11.54 -45.41 13.89
C ALA A 41 10.89 -44.08 13.47
N LEU A 42 10.37 -43.99 12.24
CA LEU A 42 9.67 -42.79 11.76
C LEU A 42 8.38 -42.53 12.55
N ALA A 43 7.59 -43.57 12.88
CA ALA A 43 6.40 -43.43 13.70
C ALA A 43 6.74 -42.97 15.14
N SER A 44 7.82 -43.49 15.72
CA SER A 44 8.29 -43.04 17.05
C SER A 44 8.82 -41.60 17.02
N ALA A 45 9.51 -41.20 15.95
CA ALA A 45 9.95 -39.83 15.75
C ALA A 45 8.75 -38.89 15.57
N GLN A 46 7.71 -39.31 14.85
CA GLN A 46 6.49 -38.53 14.69
C GLN A 46 5.70 -38.41 15.99
N ALA A 47 5.63 -39.47 16.81
CA ALA A 47 4.98 -39.40 18.13
C ALA A 47 5.73 -38.47 19.09
N ASN A 48 7.07 -38.52 19.11
CA ASN A 48 7.89 -37.64 19.94
C ASN A 48 7.83 -36.18 19.44
N ALA A 49 7.85 -35.98 18.11
CA ALA A 49 7.67 -34.67 17.50
C ALA A 49 6.26 -34.09 17.70
N GLN A 50 5.23 -34.92 17.84
CA GLN A 50 3.88 -34.47 18.20
C GLN A 50 3.80 -34.04 19.67
N ALA A 51 4.44 -34.76 20.58
CA ALA A 51 4.47 -34.41 22.00
C ALA A 51 5.29 -33.13 22.27
N GLU A 52 6.45 -33.00 21.62
CA GLU A 52 7.27 -31.78 21.67
C GLU A 52 6.64 -30.62 20.87
N GLY A 53 6.03 -30.93 19.73
CA GLY A 53 5.31 -29.99 18.87
C GLY A 53 4.05 -29.40 19.54
N ALA A 54 3.31 -30.20 20.32
CA ALA A 54 2.17 -29.70 21.08
C ALA A 54 2.59 -28.68 22.15
N LYS A 55 3.69 -28.91 22.86
CA LYS A 55 4.25 -27.97 23.83
C LYS A 55 4.80 -26.70 23.17
N ALA A 56 5.48 -26.84 22.04
CA ALA A 56 5.94 -25.69 21.26
C ALA A 56 4.77 -24.88 20.70
N PHE A 57 3.70 -25.53 20.26
CA PHE A 57 2.47 -24.88 19.81
C PHE A 57 1.78 -24.13 20.96
N GLU A 58 1.62 -24.75 22.11
CA GLU A 58 1.02 -24.11 23.29
C GLU A 58 1.86 -22.91 23.75
N ALA A 59 3.19 -23.02 23.74
CA ALA A 59 4.10 -21.90 24.02
C ALA A 59 3.96 -20.77 22.98
N LEU A 60 3.84 -21.09 21.69
CA LEU A 60 3.62 -20.10 20.64
C LEU A 60 2.25 -19.43 20.74
N VAL A 61 1.20 -20.17 21.12
CA VAL A 61 -0.14 -19.63 21.36
C VAL A 61 -0.11 -18.69 22.57
N GLN A 62 0.54 -19.09 23.66
CA GLN A 62 0.70 -18.25 24.84
C GLN A 62 1.49 -16.98 24.50
N GLN A 63 2.58 -17.10 23.74
CA GLN A 63 3.35 -15.96 23.26
C GLN A 63 2.54 -15.06 22.32
N GLY A 64 1.67 -15.62 21.47
CA GLY A 64 0.77 -14.87 20.61
C GLY A 64 -0.28 -14.10 21.40
N LEU A 65 -0.87 -14.71 22.42
CA LEU A 65 -1.81 -14.06 23.34
C LEU A 65 -1.14 -12.93 24.14
N GLU A 66 0.07 -13.17 24.64
CA GLU A 66 0.86 -12.13 25.32
C GLU A 66 1.26 -10.99 24.36
N MET A 67 1.67 -11.31 23.14
CA MET A 67 2.00 -10.30 22.14
C MET A 67 0.77 -9.46 21.80
N GLN A 68 -0.40 -10.09 21.61
CA GLN A 68 -1.65 -9.37 21.39
C GLN A 68 -2.02 -8.50 22.59
N ALA A 69 -1.89 -9.01 23.82
CA ALA A 69 -2.16 -8.23 25.03
C ALA A 69 -1.22 -7.02 25.15
N ARG A 70 0.08 -7.20 24.88
CA ARG A 70 1.08 -6.13 24.87
C ARG A 70 0.78 -5.11 23.76
N THR A 71 0.44 -5.54 22.55
CA THR A 71 0.06 -4.64 21.45
C THR A 71 -1.22 -3.89 21.78
N GLN A 72 -2.22 -4.52 22.40
CA GLN A 72 -3.43 -3.83 22.83
C GLN A 72 -3.17 -2.83 23.95
N ALA A 73 -2.29 -3.14 24.90
CA ALA A 73 -1.90 -2.22 25.98
C ALA A 73 -1.17 -1.01 25.40
N LEU A 74 -0.15 -1.23 24.57
CA LEU A 74 0.59 -0.16 23.90
C LEU A 74 -0.31 0.65 22.97
N ALA A 75 -1.20 -0.01 22.23
CA ALA A 75 -2.18 0.70 21.42
C ALA A 75 -3.06 1.57 22.31
N LYS A 76 -3.64 1.06 23.40
CA LYS A 76 -4.46 1.85 24.33
C LYS A 76 -3.70 3.03 24.91
N GLU A 77 -2.43 2.87 25.26
CA GLU A 77 -1.57 3.95 25.75
C GLU A 77 -1.31 4.99 24.65
N GLN A 78 -0.87 4.58 23.47
CA GLN A 78 -0.62 5.48 22.33
C GLN A 78 -1.91 6.18 21.86
N TRP A 79 -3.05 5.49 21.86
CA TRP A 79 -4.35 6.07 21.51
C TRP A 79 -4.82 7.02 22.60
N ALA A 80 -4.64 6.70 23.88
CA ALA A 80 -4.97 7.60 24.97
C ALA A 80 -4.09 8.86 24.91
N GLU A 81 -2.78 8.72 24.72
CA GLU A 81 -1.86 9.86 24.55
C GLU A 81 -2.22 10.68 23.31
N ALA A 82 -2.44 10.05 22.16
CA ALA A 82 -2.85 10.75 20.94
C ALA A 82 -4.23 11.42 21.10
N ALA A 83 -5.16 10.79 21.81
CA ALA A 83 -6.45 11.39 22.14
C ALA A 83 -6.29 12.58 23.08
N GLN A 84 -5.40 12.53 24.08
CA GLN A 84 -5.08 13.65 24.96
C GLN A 84 -4.35 14.78 24.21
N HIS A 85 -3.45 14.45 23.29
CA HIS A 85 -2.81 15.44 22.40
C HIS A 85 -3.82 16.07 21.45
N MET A 86 -4.73 15.30 20.88
CA MET A 86 -5.81 15.82 20.05
C MET A 86 -6.76 16.68 20.89
N ASP A 87 -7.14 16.22 22.08
CA ASP A 87 -8.05 16.93 22.98
C ASP A 87 -7.44 18.24 23.48
N SER A 88 -6.14 18.26 23.79
CA SER A 88 -5.40 19.48 24.13
C SER A 88 -5.23 20.43 22.95
N LEU A 89 -5.03 19.91 21.73
CA LEU A 89 -5.06 20.71 20.52
C LEU A 89 -6.46 21.28 20.24
N THR A 90 -7.54 20.54 20.48
CA THR A 90 -8.91 21.02 20.31
C THR A 90 -9.38 21.94 21.43
N ALA A 91 -8.92 21.72 22.67
CA ALA A 91 -9.16 22.61 23.80
C ALA A 91 -8.41 23.95 23.63
N GLY A 92 -7.17 23.90 23.11
CA GLY A 92 -6.44 25.08 22.64
C GLY A 92 -7.04 25.69 21.36
N ALA A 93 -7.73 24.88 20.56
CA ALA A 93 -8.47 25.29 19.37
C ALA A 93 -9.96 25.55 19.65
N THR A 94 -10.26 26.20 20.78
CA THR A 94 -11.44 27.07 20.86
C THR A 94 -11.39 28.21 19.81
N GLY A 95 -10.27 28.36 19.07
CA GLY A 95 -10.15 29.02 17.76
C GLY A 95 -10.21 28.07 16.55
N GLY A 96 -11.06 27.03 16.60
CA GLY A 96 -11.11 25.82 15.77
C GLY A 96 -11.28 25.95 14.25
N MET A 97 -11.08 27.13 13.67
CA MET A 97 -11.09 27.30 12.21
C MET A 97 -9.68 27.21 11.61
N GLY A 98 -8.64 27.77 12.28
CA GLY A 98 -7.34 28.00 11.64
C GLY A 98 -6.46 26.76 11.41
N ALA A 99 -6.55 25.75 12.29
CA ALA A 99 -5.80 24.50 12.12
C ALA A 99 -6.43 23.62 11.03
N TRP A 100 -7.75 23.54 11.01
CA TRP A 100 -8.51 22.87 9.95
C TRP A 100 -8.36 23.55 8.60
N ASP A 101 -8.31 24.89 8.57
CA ASP A 101 -8.06 25.67 7.36
C ASP A 101 -6.65 25.42 6.78
N ARG A 102 -5.62 25.30 7.63
CA ARG A 102 -4.27 24.91 7.18
C ARG A 102 -4.22 23.49 6.60
N LEU A 103 -4.92 22.53 7.21
CA LEU A 103 -5.04 21.18 6.68
C LEU A 103 -5.83 21.18 5.36
N GLY A 104 -6.88 21.99 5.27
CA GLY A 104 -7.64 22.25 4.04
C GLY A 104 -6.73 22.76 2.91
N GLY A 105 -5.85 23.72 3.19
CA GLY A 105 -4.89 24.24 2.22
C GLY A 105 -3.88 23.21 1.72
N ILE A 106 -3.37 22.31 2.59
CA ILE A 106 -2.43 21.25 2.19
C ILE A 106 -3.15 20.17 1.37
N PHE A 107 -4.38 19.82 1.75
CA PHE A 107 -5.21 18.89 1.00
C PHE A 107 -5.51 19.45 -0.39
N GLU A 108 -5.98 20.70 -0.47
CA GLU A 108 -6.26 21.39 -1.72
C GLU A 108 -5.03 21.43 -2.62
N GLY A 109 -3.84 21.76 -2.08
CA GLY A 109 -2.60 21.75 -2.84
C GLY A 109 -2.23 20.37 -3.40
N ARG A 110 -2.53 19.29 -2.67
CA ARG A 110 -2.32 17.91 -3.17
C ARG A 110 -3.36 17.49 -4.21
N VAL A 111 -4.63 17.85 -4.01
CA VAL A 111 -5.71 17.60 -4.98
C VAL A 111 -5.46 18.37 -6.27
N ALA A 112 -5.13 19.65 -6.18
CA ALA A 112 -4.76 20.48 -7.32
C ALA A 112 -3.58 19.89 -8.10
N ARG A 113 -2.55 19.38 -7.41
CA ARG A 113 -1.39 18.73 -8.06
C ARG A 113 -1.76 17.42 -8.75
N ALA A 114 -2.64 16.62 -8.15
CA ALA A 114 -3.14 15.39 -8.75
C ALA A 114 -3.98 15.69 -10.01
N LEU A 115 -4.86 16.69 -9.95
CA LEU A 115 -5.65 17.15 -11.08
C LEU A 115 -4.78 17.73 -12.21
N ALA A 116 -3.76 18.53 -11.87
CA ALA A 116 -2.80 19.05 -12.84
C ALA A 116 -1.99 17.93 -13.51
N SER A 117 -1.60 16.90 -12.76
CA SER A 117 -0.93 15.71 -13.31
C SER A 117 -1.82 14.90 -14.26
N LEU A 118 -3.14 15.01 -14.12
CA LEU A 118 -4.14 14.40 -15.01
C LEU A 118 -4.44 15.29 -16.24
N GLY A 119 -3.80 16.46 -16.33
CA GLY A 119 -3.99 17.42 -17.44
C GLY A 119 -5.22 18.32 -17.27
N MET A 120 -5.80 18.41 -16.07
CA MET A 120 -6.93 19.29 -15.80
C MET A 120 -6.42 20.75 -15.65
N PRO A 121 -6.93 21.70 -16.45
CA PRO A 121 -6.54 23.11 -16.34
C PRO A 121 -6.91 23.69 -14.98
N SER A 122 -6.04 24.54 -14.42
CA SER A 122 -6.33 25.19 -13.14
C SER A 122 -7.44 26.24 -13.27
N ALA A 123 -8.13 26.54 -12.17
CA ALA A 123 -9.17 27.57 -12.14
C ALA A 123 -8.64 28.97 -12.54
N PHE A 124 -7.37 29.26 -12.23
CA PHE A 124 -6.71 30.51 -12.59
C PHE A 124 -6.53 30.65 -14.11
N GLU A 125 -6.08 29.58 -14.78
CA GLU A 125 -5.90 29.57 -16.24
C GLU A 125 -7.23 29.73 -16.97
N ILE A 126 -8.30 29.12 -16.46
CA ILE A 126 -9.66 29.30 -17.01
C ILE A 126 -10.11 30.75 -16.85
N ALA A 127 -9.83 31.38 -15.71
CA ALA A 127 -10.19 32.77 -15.45
C ALA A 127 -9.40 33.77 -16.34
N ASP A 128 -8.10 33.55 -16.52
CA ASP A 128 -7.26 34.34 -17.43
C ASP A 128 -7.76 34.18 -18.88
N LEU A 129 -8.03 32.94 -19.31
CA LEU A 129 -8.57 32.69 -20.65
C LEU A 129 -9.93 33.37 -20.85
N LYS A 130 -10.83 33.30 -19.88
CA LYS A 130 -12.13 34.01 -19.92
C LYS A 130 -11.94 35.52 -20.06
N THR A 131 -10.97 36.09 -19.35
CA THR A 131 -10.66 37.52 -19.45
C THR A 131 -10.14 37.88 -20.84
N ARG A 132 -9.25 37.07 -21.41
CA ARG A 132 -8.75 37.25 -22.78
C ARG A 132 -9.88 37.14 -23.80
N VAL A 133 -10.76 36.16 -23.66
CA VAL A 133 -11.93 35.98 -24.54
C VAL A 133 -12.83 37.21 -24.48
N THR A 134 -13.21 37.70 -23.30
CA THR A 134 -14.06 38.91 -23.21
C THR A 134 -13.38 40.16 -23.79
N THR A 135 -12.06 40.25 -23.70
CA THR A 135 -11.28 41.35 -24.28
C THR A 135 -11.27 41.26 -25.80
N LEU A 136 -11.07 40.05 -26.35
CA LEU A 136 -11.12 39.79 -27.79
C LEU A 136 -12.52 39.98 -28.35
N GLU A 137 -13.57 39.54 -27.65
CA GLU A 137 -14.96 39.78 -28.02
C GLU A 137 -15.26 41.28 -28.08
N ARG A 138 -14.78 42.08 -27.12
CA ARG A 138 -14.93 43.54 -27.13
C ARG A 138 -14.15 44.17 -28.30
N ALA A 139 -12.91 43.75 -28.52
CA ALA A 139 -12.11 44.24 -29.64
C ALA A 139 -12.74 43.88 -31.00
N LEU A 140 -13.32 42.68 -31.11
CA LEU A 140 -14.04 42.22 -32.30
C LEU A 140 -15.33 43.01 -32.50
N ALA A 141 -16.11 43.28 -31.45
CA ALA A 141 -17.32 44.13 -31.56
C ALA A 141 -16.98 45.55 -32.02
N HIS A 142 -15.88 46.13 -31.51
CA HIS A 142 -15.37 47.42 -31.99
C HIS A 142 -14.89 47.36 -33.45
N ALA A 143 -14.22 46.28 -33.86
CA ALA A 143 -13.73 46.10 -35.22
C ALA A 143 -14.83 45.77 -36.23
N GLN A 144 -15.90 45.10 -35.81
CA GLN A 144 -17.07 44.74 -36.64
C GLN A 144 -18.10 45.88 -36.74
N GLY A 145 -17.80 47.06 -36.19
CA GLY A 145 -18.63 48.25 -36.41
C GLY A 145 -19.95 48.22 -35.67
N ALA A 146 -20.04 47.54 -34.52
CA ALA A 146 -21.08 47.86 -33.55
C ALA A 146 -20.70 49.20 -32.91
N ALA A 147 -21.02 50.29 -33.60
CA ALA A 147 -20.84 51.65 -33.11
C ALA A 147 -21.45 51.74 -31.71
N PRO A 148 -20.68 52.11 -30.67
CA PRO A 148 -21.28 52.59 -29.45
C PRO A 148 -22.13 53.78 -29.85
N ALA A 149 -23.43 53.70 -29.61
CA ALA A 149 -24.28 54.87 -29.61
C ALA A 149 -23.71 55.82 -28.56
N GLU A 150 -22.93 56.79 -29.04
CA GLU A 150 -22.34 57.85 -28.25
C GLU A 150 -23.49 58.58 -27.54
N PRO A 151 -23.48 58.67 -26.20
CA PRO A 151 -24.46 59.50 -25.52
C PRO A 151 -24.18 60.94 -25.94
N ALA A 152 -25.08 61.49 -26.75
CA ALA A 152 -25.04 62.88 -27.18
C ALA A 152 -24.89 63.78 -25.95
N ALA A 153 -23.74 64.44 -25.85
CA ALA A 153 -23.50 65.47 -24.86
C ALA A 153 -24.55 66.58 -25.01
N PRO A 154 -25.15 67.10 -23.92
CA PRO A 154 -26.07 68.21 -24.01
C PRO A 154 -25.30 69.47 -24.43
N THR A 155 -25.71 70.07 -25.54
CA THR A 155 -25.20 71.35 -26.02
C THR A 155 -25.58 72.47 -25.02
N PRO A 156 -24.64 73.35 -24.63
CA PRO A 156 -24.97 74.48 -23.79
C PRO A 156 -25.66 75.54 -24.67
N THR A 157 -26.97 75.67 -24.55
CA THR A 157 -27.69 76.80 -25.15
C THR A 157 -27.45 78.04 -24.28
N GLY A 158 -26.68 78.99 -24.82
CA GLY A 158 -26.47 80.29 -24.21
C GLY A 158 -27.78 81.06 -24.08
N SER A 159 -28.05 81.58 -22.88
CA SER A 159 -29.07 82.60 -22.65
C SER A 159 -28.38 83.90 -22.25
N ALA A 160 -28.23 84.79 -23.23
CA ALA A 160 -27.97 86.20 -22.95
C ALA A 160 -29.31 86.94 -22.87
N ARG A 161 -29.38 87.88 -21.90
CA ARG A 161 -30.32 89.02 -21.81
C ARG A 161 -31.66 88.68 -21.11
N ARG A 162 -32.08 89.32 -20.01
CA ARG A 162 -32.17 90.77 -19.74
C ARG A 162 -32.45 91.04 -18.24
N LYS A 163 -31.85 92.11 -17.76
CA LYS A 163 -32.04 92.83 -16.49
C LYS A 163 -33.48 93.34 -16.29
N GLY A 164 -34.03 93.23 -15.08
CA GLY A 164 -35.28 93.86 -14.66
C GLY A 164 -35.57 93.67 -13.17
N ALA A 165 -35.72 94.77 -12.44
CA ALA A 165 -35.70 94.91 -10.99
C ALA A 165 -36.84 94.20 -10.22
N GLY A 166 -36.49 93.60 -9.07
CA GLY A 166 -37.45 93.25 -8.01
C GLY A 166 -37.27 94.19 -6.82
N LYS A 167 -38.33 94.92 -6.47
CA LYS A 167 -38.43 95.71 -5.24
C LYS A 167 -39.85 95.54 -4.68
N SER A 168 -39.99 94.72 -3.64
CA SER A 168 -41.03 94.77 -2.58
C SER A 168 -40.90 93.50 -1.73
N THR A 169 -40.25 93.60 -0.59
CA THR A 169 -40.80 93.58 0.78
C THR A 169 -39.64 93.74 1.75
#